data_AF-A0AAW8YKG3-F1
#
_entry.id   AF-A0AAW8YKG3-F1
#
_cell.length_a   1.000
_cell.length_b   1.000
_cell.length_c   1.000
_cell.angle_alpha   90.00
_cell.angle_beta   90.00
_cell.angle_gamma   90.00
#
_symmetry.space_group_name_H-M   'P 1'
#
loop_
_entity.id
_entity.type
_entity.pdbx_description
1 polymer ?
#
loop_
_entity_poly.entity_id
_entity_poly.type
_entity_poly.pdbx_seq_one_letter_code
_entity_poly.pdbx_strand_id
1 'polypeptide(L)'
;MVNEEQLLASLFEDEMGPEKMDLYVVTMYLQKKQITVDYPGITHYVYTHYDDVKMDDDDNRNTNEASLFWQANLDQMKKTISGLEDQVDEAKKYEALKEVPDKIKNHIKLALEQYKTFFDEINQVREEAKNTTAKLEKATQDLSDAQEKLEGTQNQFISILGIFSALIFGLFGGFDAFKEIFTNVKKAPLSSTLIAGSILMMGLLVLIFLLIQSIGVLSGKTYLACGCSNTKECTHSFVDRYPLFITSLDIFGLIFLSGVLVHLSNIHGFWFKNLKFNRYASYIVFGAILLLIGRIGVIFKAKKKEEKENI
;
A
#
# COMPACT_ATOMS: atom_id res chain seq x y z
N MET A 1 -1.95 19.26 67.94
CA MET A 1 -3.22 19.33 67.19
C MET A 1 -3.18 18.21 66.19
N VAL A 2 -4.10 17.25 66.29
CA VAL A 2 -4.17 16.14 65.33
C VAL A 2 -4.73 16.71 64.02
N ASN A 3 -4.08 16.42 62.88
CA ASN A 3 -4.52 16.91 61.56
C ASN A 3 -5.73 16.08 61.09
N GLU A 4 -6.79 16.73 60.58
CA GLU A 4 -7.98 16.06 60.05
C GLU A 4 -7.65 15.09 58.91
N GLU A 5 -6.65 15.44 58.10
CA GLU A 5 -6.16 14.60 57.00
C GLU A 5 -5.49 13.31 57.50
N GLN A 6 -4.76 13.38 58.62
CA GLN A 6 -4.16 12.21 59.27
C GLN A 6 -5.22 11.31 59.92
N LEU A 7 -6.26 11.91 60.50
CA LEU A 7 -7.40 11.16 61.03
C LEU A 7 -8.16 10.46 59.90
N LEU A 8 -8.40 11.15 58.79
CA LEU A 8 -9.04 10.54 57.62
C LEU A 8 -8.21 9.38 57.07
N ALA A 9 -6.89 9.54 56.93
CA ALA A 9 -5.99 8.47 56.52
C ALA A 9 -6.06 7.27 57.47
N SER A 10 -6.09 7.52 58.79
CA SER A 10 -6.23 6.44 59.79
C SER A 10 -7.52 5.62 59.67
N LEU A 11 -8.55 6.15 58.99
CA LEU A 11 -9.73 5.36 58.66
C LEU A 11 -9.39 4.16 57.79
N PHE A 12 -8.37 4.28 56.94
CA PHE A 12 -7.97 3.29 55.96
C PHE A 12 -6.68 2.56 56.33
N GLU A 13 -5.76 3.21 57.05
CA GLU A 13 -4.39 2.71 57.25
C GLU A 13 -4.23 1.79 58.47
N ASP A 14 -5.09 1.88 59.49
CA ASP A 14 -4.98 1.07 60.70
C ASP A 14 -6.32 0.79 61.40
N GLU A 15 -6.37 -0.30 62.18
CA GLU A 15 -7.54 -0.64 62.98
C GLU A 15 -7.67 0.28 64.20
N MET A 16 -8.74 1.07 64.24
CA MET A 16 -9.01 1.99 65.33
C MET A 16 -9.68 1.29 66.50
N GLY A 17 -8.96 1.18 67.62
CA GLY A 17 -9.56 0.83 68.90
C GLY A 17 -10.56 1.90 69.41
N PRO A 18 -11.32 1.59 70.49
CA PRO A 18 -12.38 2.47 70.99
C PRO A 18 -11.95 3.91 71.30
N GLU A 19 -10.79 4.10 71.95
CA GLU A 19 -10.27 5.44 72.29
C GLU A 19 -9.90 6.26 71.06
N LYS A 20 -9.29 5.62 70.05
CA LYS A 20 -8.91 6.28 68.79
C LYS A 20 -10.15 6.63 67.97
N MET A 21 -11.15 5.76 67.96
CA MET A 21 -12.43 6.02 67.30
C MET A 21 -13.22 7.14 67.97
N ASP A 22 -13.21 7.21 69.31
CA ASP A 22 -13.83 8.32 70.04
C ASP A 22 -13.19 9.67 69.66
N LEU A 23 -11.86 9.73 69.65
CA LEU A 23 -11.12 10.90 69.18
C LEU A 23 -11.48 11.25 67.73
N TYR A 24 -11.55 10.26 66.83
CA TYR A 24 -11.94 10.46 65.43
C TYR A 24 -13.35 11.07 65.33
N VAL A 25 -14.35 10.47 65.98
CA VAL A 25 -15.75 10.93 65.92
C VAL A 25 -15.90 12.34 66.51
N VAL A 26 -15.23 12.61 67.63
CA VAL A 26 -15.26 13.92 68.28
C VAL A 26 -14.66 14.99 67.38
N THR A 27 -13.45 14.76 66.86
CA THR A 27 -12.72 15.74 66.04
C THR A 27 -13.35 15.93 64.66
N MET A 28 -13.74 14.85 63.98
CA MET A 28 -14.26 14.91 62.61
C MET A 28 -15.70 15.43 62.54
N TYR A 29 -16.53 15.18 63.56
CA TYR A 29 -17.98 15.46 63.48
C TYR A 29 -18.53 16.28 64.65
N LEU A 30 -18.25 15.94 65.91
CA LEU A 30 -18.93 16.58 67.05
C LEU A 30 -18.48 18.01 67.32
N GLN A 31 -17.18 18.29 67.15
CA GLN A 31 -16.59 19.63 67.29
C GLN A 31 -16.98 20.57 66.14
N LYS A 32 -17.51 20.03 65.04
CA LYS A 32 -17.93 20.83 63.88
C LYS A 32 -19.32 21.42 64.09
N LYS A 33 -19.54 22.60 63.50
CA LYS A 33 -20.84 23.29 63.51
C LYS A 33 -21.94 22.52 62.77
N GLN A 34 -21.56 21.74 61.77
CA GLN A 34 -22.44 20.87 60.99
C GLN A 34 -21.73 19.54 60.75
N ILE A 35 -22.50 18.46 60.78
CA ILE A 35 -21.99 17.12 60.47
C ILE A 35 -21.96 16.96 58.96
N THR A 36 -20.76 16.87 58.40
CA THR A 36 -20.51 16.71 56.97
C THR A 36 -19.47 15.64 56.76
N VAL A 37 -19.64 14.80 55.74
CA VAL A 37 -18.67 13.80 55.33
C VAL A 37 -17.68 14.44 54.35
N ASP A 38 -16.38 14.21 54.53
CA ASP A 38 -15.33 14.66 53.62
C ASP A 38 -15.25 13.76 52.38
N TYR A 39 -16.25 13.91 51.49
CA TYR A 39 -16.29 13.17 50.24
C TYR A 39 -15.05 13.39 49.35
N PRO A 40 -14.52 14.63 49.17
CA PRO A 40 -13.31 14.85 48.39
C PRO A 40 -12.08 14.12 48.95
N GLY A 41 -11.85 14.19 50.26
CA GLY A 41 -10.73 13.50 50.90
C GLY A 41 -10.82 11.98 50.76
N ILE A 42 -12.03 11.42 50.96
CA ILE A 42 -12.27 9.98 50.78
C ILE A 42 -12.01 9.57 49.33
N THR A 43 -12.57 10.28 48.35
CA THR A 43 -12.34 9.97 46.93
C THR A 43 -10.86 10.06 46.57
N HIS A 44 -10.16 11.10 47.04
CA HIS A 44 -8.74 11.27 46.79
C HIS A 44 -7.93 10.09 47.35
N TYR A 45 -8.21 9.69 48.59
CA TYR A 45 -7.54 8.55 49.21
C TYR A 45 -7.82 7.25 48.45
N VAL A 46 -9.10 6.96 48.14
CA VAL A 46 -9.52 5.76 47.38
C VAL A 46 -8.86 5.69 46.01
N TYR A 47 -8.75 6.82 45.29
CA TYR A 47 -8.14 6.83 43.95
C TYR A 47 -6.63 6.65 44.00
N THR A 48 -5.99 7.17 45.06
CA THR A 48 -4.53 7.09 45.23
C THR A 48 -4.10 5.70 45.70
N HIS A 49 -4.93 5.04 46.52
CA HIS A 49 -4.66 3.75 47.14
C HIS A 49 -5.68 2.69 46.71
N TYR A 50 -6.10 2.72 45.44
CA TYR A 50 -7.19 1.87 44.94
C TYR A 50 -6.93 0.39 45.22
N ASP A 51 -5.71 -0.09 44.99
CA ASP A 51 -5.34 -1.49 45.21
C ASP A 51 -5.39 -1.91 46.69
N ASP A 52 -5.21 -0.97 47.61
CA ASP A 52 -5.23 -1.22 49.06
C ASP A 52 -6.65 -1.10 49.64
N VAL A 53 -7.54 -0.34 48.97
CA VAL A 53 -8.91 -0.08 49.43
C VAL A 53 -9.95 -0.98 48.73
N LYS A 54 -9.66 -1.46 47.51
CA LYS A 54 -10.57 -2.32 46.76
C LYS A 54 -10.84 -3.62 47.52
N MET A 55 -12.08 -4.08 47.41
CA MET A 55 -12.45 -5.42 47.85
C MET A 55 -12.21 -6.37 46.67
N ASP A 56 -11.58 -7.51 46.91
CA ASP A 56 -11.66 -8.60 45.94
C ASP A 56 -13.11 -9.09 45.90
N ASP A 57 -13.75 -8.96 44.73
CA ASP A 57 -15.09 -9.51 44.46
C ASP A 57 -15.07 -11.06 44.36
N ASP A 58 -13.88 -11.68 44.44
CA ASP A 58 -13.70 -13.12 44.27
C ASP A 58 -13.66 -13.82 45.63
N ASP A 59 -14.60 -14.77 45.81
CA ASP A 59 -14.84 -15.62 46.99
C ASP A 59 -13.69 -16.63 47.23
N ASN A 60 -12.45 -16.19 47.09
CA ASN A 60 -11.26 -17.02 47.28
C ASN A 60 -10.33 -16.39 48.30
N ARG A 61 -10.73 -16.53 49.57
CA ARG A 61 -9.91 -16.61 50.79
C ARG A 61 -8.42 -16.32 50.61
N ASN A 62 -8.07 -15.07 50.38
CA ASN A 62 -6.77 -14.51 50.70
C ASN A 62 -6.84 -12.98 50.72
N THR A 63 -7.87 -12.43 51.39
CA THR A 63 -7.84 -11.04 51.82
C THR A 63 -6.72 -10.92 52.85
N ASN A 64 -5.60 -10.29 52.46
CA ASN A 64 -4.59 -9.85 53.42
C ASN A 64 -5.30 -9.13 54.57
N GLU A 65 -5.01 -9.48 55.82
CA GLU A 65 -5.69 -8.95 57.02
C GLU A 65 -5.72 -7.41 57.12
N ALA A 66 -4.92 -6.71 56.31
CA ALA A 66 -4.88 -5.24 56.17
C ALA A 66 -6.01 -4.64 55.29
N SER A 67 -6.71 -5.41 54.46
CA SER A 67 -7.66 -4.88 53.45
C SER A 67 -9.06 -4.52 53.99
N LEU A 68 -9.24 -4.48 55.31
CA LEU A 68 -10.56 -4.30 55.94
C LEU A 68 -10.61 -3.26 57.06
N PHE A 69 -9.55 -2.46 57.26
CA PHE A 69 -9.53 -1.46 58.33
C PHE A 69 -10.67 -0.47 58.23
N TRP A 70 -10.96 0.07 57.05
CA TRP A 70 -12.09 1.00 56.90
C TRP A 70 -13.44 0.36 57.22
N GLN A 71 -13.62 -0.94 57.00
CA GLN A 71 -14.88 -1.62 57.36
C GLN A 71 -14.99 -1.83 58.86
N ALA A 72 -13.95 -2.38 59.47
CA ALA A 72 -13.86 -2.56 60.92
C ALA A 72 -14.01 -1.21 61.65
N ASN A 73 -13.39 -0.16 61.11
CA ASN A 73 -13.46 1.19 61.63
C ASN A 73 -14.86 1.78 61.49
N LEU A 74 -15.57 1.56 60.39
CA LEU A 74 -16.96 2.01 60.26
C LEU A 74 -17.91 1.26 61.20
N ASP A 75 -17.69 -0.03 61.43
CA ASP A 75 -18.46 -0.81 62.42
C ASP A 75 -18.16 -0.36 63.85
N GLN A 76 -16.90 -0.05 64.15
CA GLN A 76 -16.50 0.53 65.43
C GLN A 76 -17.07 1.93 65.61
N MET A 77 -17.09 2.75 64.55
CA MET A 77 -17.71 4.07 64.53
C MET A 77 -19.20 3.99 64.84
N LYS A 78 -19.93 3.02 64.27
CA LYS A 78 -21.34 2.77 64.60
C LYS A 78 -21.53 2.49 66.09
N LYS A 79 -20.71 1.62 66.68
CA LYS A 79 -20.75 1.30 68.12
C LYS A 79 -20.49 2.54 68.98
N THR A 80 -19.45 3.30 68.65
CA THR A 80 -19.11 4.55 69.35
C THR A 80 -20.26 5.55 69.28
N ILE A 81 -20.84 5.76 68.09
CA ILE A 81 -21.97 6.69 67.91
C ILE A 81 -23.20 6.23 68.70
N SER A 82 -23.54 4.94 68.71
CA SER A 82 -24.66 4.43 69.52
C SER A 82 -24.47 4.67 71.02
N GLY A 83 -23.24 4.65 71.53
CA GLY A 83 -22.92 4.97 72.93
C GLY A 83 -23.04 6.45 73.31
N LEU A 84 -23.22 7.34 72.32
CA LEU A 84 -23.33 8.79 72.52
C LEU A 84 -24.77 9.29 72.57
N GLU A 85 -25.78 8.40 72.52
CA GLU A 85 -27.20 8.74 72.49
C GLU A 85 -27.60 9.72 73.61
N ASP A 86 -27.16 9.44 74.83
CA ASP A 86 -27.48 10.25 76.02
C ASP A 86 -26.60 11.51 76.16
N GLN A 87 -25.58 11.69 75.30
CA GLN A 87 -24.57 12.75 75.39
C GLN A 87 -24.77 13.86 74.34
N VAL A 88 -25.62 13.64 73.34
CA VAL A 88 -25.88 14.60 72.26
C VAL A 88 -27.23 15.27 72.50
N ASP A 89 -27.21 16.50 73.05
CA ASP A 89 -28.41 17.28 73.41
C ASP A 89 -29.37 17.57 72.24
N GLU A 90 -28.88 17.53 71.00
CA GLU A 90 -29.65 17.87 69.81
C GLU A 90 -30.01 16.60 69.01
N ALA A 91 -31.25 16.13 69.15
CA ALA A 91 -31.75 14.93 68.47
C ALA A 91 -31.49 14.93 66.96
N LYS A 92 -31.61 16.09 66.28
CA LYS A 92 -31.29 16.22 64.85
C LYS A 92 -29.81 16.02 64.54
N LYS A 93 -28.92 16.49 65.43
CA LYS A 93 -27.47 16.31 65.29
C LYS A 93 -27.09 14.84 65.51
N TYR A 94 -27.72 14.18 66.47
CA TYR A 94 -27.51 12.74 66.71
C TYR A 94 -27.97 11.88 65.52
N GLU A 95 -29.15 12.15 64.96
CA GLU A 95 -29.62 11.44 63.76
C GLU A 95 -28.70 11.67 62.54
N ALA A 96 -28.22 12.90 62.33
CA ALA A 96 -27.23 13.16 61.28
C ALA A 96 -25.91 12.42 61.51
N LEU A 97 -25.50 12.22 62.77
CA LEU A 97 -24.29 11.48 63.15
C LEU A 97 -24.45 9.98 62.86
N LYS A 98 -25.60 9.38 63.18
CA LYS A 98 -25.89 7.95 62.91
C LYS A 98 -25.75 7.58 61.44
N GLU A 99 -26.07 8.51 60.53
CA GLU A 99 -25.98 8.28 59.09
C GLU A 99 -24.54 8.36 58.54
N VAL A 100 -23.60 8.93 59.30
CA VAL A 100 -22.21 9.19 58.83
C VAL A 100 -21.51 7.91 58.36
N PRO A 101 -21.48 6.80 59.14
CA PRO A 101 -20.76 5.61 58.74
C PRO A 101 -21.29 5.01 57.43
N ASP A 102 -22.61 5.02 57.24
CA ASP A 102 -23.25 4.50 56.02
C ASP A 102 -23.02 5.43 54.82
N LYS A 103 -23.01 6.76 55.03
CA LYS A 103 -22.63 7.72 53.98
C LYS A 103 -21.18 7.53 53.52
N ILE A 104 -20.25 7.34 54.45
CA ILE A 104 -18.83 7.05 54.13
C ILE A 104 -18.72 5.73 53.37
N LYS A 105 -19.37 4.66 53.85
CA LYS A 105 -19.37 3.35 53.19
C LYS A 105 -19.86 3.44 51.74
N ASN A 106 -20.99 4.11 51.52
CA ASN A 106 -21.56 4.28 50.18
C ASN A 106 -20.65 5.10 49.28
N HIS A 107 -20.01 6.13 49.82
CA HIS A 107 -19.09 6.97 49.05
C HIS A 107 -17.79 6.25 48.68
N ILE A 108 -17.22 5.44 49.58
CA ILE A 108 -16.06 4.58 49.28
C ILE A 108 -16.41 3.62 48.14
N LYS A 109 -17.55 2.92 48.24
CA LYS A 109 -18.01 1.99 47.19
C LYS A 109 -18.19 2.68 45.84
N LEU A 110 -18.86 3.84 45.84
CA LEU A 110 -19.07 4.62 44.63
C LEU A 110 -17.72 5.05 44.01
N ALA A 111 -16.77 5.51 44.83
CA ALA A 111 -15.45 5.90 44.35
C ALA A 111 -14.69 4.70 43.75
N LEU A 112 -14.78 3.51 44.36
CA LEU A 112 -14.17 2.29 43.82
C LEU A 112 -14.76 1.90 42.46
N GLU A 113 -16.09 1.94 42.31
CA GLU A 113 -16.77 1.66 41.04
C GLU A 113 -16.43 2.68 39.95
N GLN A 114 -16.36 3.96 40.31
CA GLN A 114 -15.96 5.04 39.41
C GLN A 114 -14.53 4.86 38.94
N TYR A 115 -13.59 4.60 39.85
CA TYR A 115 -12.19 4.36 39.49
C TYR A 115 -12.06 3.20 38.50
N LYS A 116 -12.72 2.08 38.77
CA LYS A 116 -12.71 0.89 37.91
C LYS A 116 -13.21 1.23 36.50
N THR A 117 -14.37 1.89 36.42
CA THR A 117 -14.97 2.29 35.14
C THR A 117 -14.06 3.23 34.36
N PHE A 118 -13.50 4.25 35.01
CA PHE A 118 -12.57 5.18 34.37
C PHE A 118 -11.29 4.49 33.88
N PHE A 119 -10.75 3.56 34.66
CA PHE A 119 -9.54 2.84 34.28
C PHE A 119 -9.78 1.91 33.08
N ASP A 120 -10.92 1.22 33.05
CA ASP A 120 -11.33 0.37 31.93
C ASP A 120 -11.53 1.20 30.65
N GLU A 121 -12.22 2.34 30.73
CA GLU A 121 -12.39 3.27 29.61
C GLU A 121 -11.05 3.81 29.10
N ILE A 122 -10.14 4.20 30.00
CA ILE A 122 -8.79 4.67 29.63
C ILE A 122 -8.01 3.57 28.90
N ASN A 123 -8.08 2.33 29.37
CA ASN A 123 -7.41 1.22 28.72
C ASN A 123 -8.00 0.93 27.34
N GLN A 124 -9.33 0.96 27.20
CA GLN A 124 -9.99 0.81 25.91
C GLN A 124 -9.56 1.92 24.93
N VAL A 125 -9.59 3.18 25.36
CA VAL A 125 -9.14 4.32 24.54
C VAL A 125 -7.67 4.18 24.15
N ARG A 126 -6.81 3.70 25.05
CA ARG A 126 -5.39 3.48 24.77
C ARG A 126 -5.20 2.39 23.69
N GLU A 127 -5.94 1.29 23.77
CA GLU A 127 -5.86 0.22 22.77
C GLU A 127 -6.45 0.65 21.42
N GLU A 128 -7.56 1.39 21.41
CA GLU A 128 -8.14 1.99 20.20
C GLU A 128 -7.17 3.00 19.56
N ALA A 129 -6.49 3.81 20.35
CA ALA A 129 -5.47 4.75 19.88
C ALA A 129 -4.29 4.01 19.23
N LYS A 130 -3.74 2.97 19.89
CA LYS A 130 -2.67 2.15 19.30
C LYS A 130 -3.07 1.52 17.97
N ASN A 131 -4.27 0.95 17.90
CA ASN A 131 -4.79 0.34 16.68
C ASN A 131 -4.98 1.39 15.56
N THR A 132 -5.47 2.58 15.92
CA THR A 132 -5.63 3.69 14.98
C THR A 132 -4.29 4.18 14.45
N THR A 133 -3.28 4.32 15.31
CA THR A 133 -1.92 4.68 14.90
C THR A 133 -1.33 3.63 13.95
N ALA A 134 -1.44 2.35 14.27
CA ALA A 134 -0.96 1.27 13.39
C ALA A 134 -1.67 1.26 12.03
N LYS A 135 -2.99 1.51 12.00
CA LYS A 135 -3.74 1.65 10.75
C LYS A 135 -3.30 2.86 9.94
N LEU A 136 -3.01 3.98 10.61
CA LEU A 136 -2.54 5.20 9.96
C LEU A 136 -1.14 5.04 9.36
N GLU A 137 -0.21 4.41 10.09
CA GLU A 137 1.12 4.07 9.58
C GLU A 137 1.04 3.18 8.35
N LYS A 138 0.20 2.13 8.39
CA LYS A 138 -0.03 1.26 7.23
C LYS A 138 -0.62 2.03 6.05
N ALA A 139 -1.64 2.85 6.28
CA ALA A 139 -2.26 3.66 5.22
C ALA A 139 -1.27 4.66 4.59
N THR A 140 -0.35 5.21 5.39
CA THR A 140 0.70 6.11 4.92
C THR A 140 1.72 5.37 4.05
N GLN A 141 2.11 4.15 4.45
CA GLN A 141 2.98 3.31 3.64
C GLN A 141 2.31 2.90 2.32
N ASP A 142 1.06 2.42 2.37
CA ASP A 142 0.30 2.01 1.18
C ASP A 142 0.14 3.20 0.20
N LEU A 143 -0.03 4.42 0.71
CA LEU A 143 -0.11 5.64 -0.09
C LEU A 143 1.24 5.99 -0.73
N SER A 144 2.34 5.88 0.01
CA SER A 144 3.70 6.09 -0.52
C SER A 144 4.02 5.10 -1.65
N ASP A 145 3.72 3.82 -1.45
CA ASP A 145 3.93 2.77 -2.45
C ASP A 145 3.07 3.01 -3.70
N ALA A 146 1.83 3.49 -3.53
CA ALA A 146 0.96 3.85 -4.63
C ALA A 146 1.48 5.06 -5.41
N GLN A 147 2.01 6.07 -4.70
CA GLN A 147 2.61 7.25 -5.34
C GLN A 147 3.84 6.87 -6.16
N GLU A 148 4.74 6.05 -5.62
CA GLU A 148 5.92 5.57 -6.36
C GLU A 148 5.53 4.79 -7.63
N LYS A 149 4.52 3.91 -7.54
CA LYS A 149 3.97 3.20 -8.70
C LYS A 149 3.37 4.15 -9.74
N LEU A 150 2.67 5.20 -9.31
CA LEU A 150 2.10 6.20 -10.19
C LEU A 150 3.18 7.01 -10.91
N GLU A 151 4.21 7.47 -10.19
CA GLU A 151 5.35 8.20 -10.76
C GLU A 151 6.10 7.30 -11.78
N GLY A 152 6.35 6.04 -11.43
CA GLY A 152 6.92 5.06 -12.34
C GLY A 152 6.08 4.86 -13.62
N THR A 153 4.77 4.75 -13.47
CA THR A 153 3.82 4.59 -14.59
C THR A 153 3.76 5.86 -15.46
N GLN A 154 3.79 7.04 -14.86
CA GLN A 154 3.81 8.31 -15.58
C GLN A 154 5.07 8.45 -16.44
N ASN A 155 6.24 8.08 -15.90
CA ASN A 155 7.49 8.06 -16.66
C ASN A 155 7.44 7.08 -17.85
N GLN A 156 6.81 5.91 -17.66
CA GLN A 156 6.57 4.97 -18.76
C GLN A 156 5.65 5.59 -19.83
N PHE A 157 4.57 6.27 -19.45
CA PHE A 157 3.68 6.96 -20.40
C PHE A 157 4.40 8.06 -21.19
N ILE A 158 5.22 8.89 -20.53
CA ILE A 158 6.02 9.93 -21.21
C ILE A 158 6.97 9.29 -22.23
N SER A 159 7.63 8.20 -21.85
CA SER A 159 8.54 7.46 -22.74
C SER A 159 7.81 6.86 -23.94
N ILE A 160 6.65 6.24 -23.71
CA ILE A 160 5.79 5.70 -24.76
C ILE A 160 5.32 6.81 -25.71
N LEU A 161 4.88 7.95 -25.17
CA LEU A 161 4.44 9.10 -25.97
C LEU A 161 5.58 9.63 -26.86
N GLY A 162 6.81 9.75 -26.31
CA GLY A 162 7.98 10.15 -27.08
C GLY A 162 8.29 9.20 -28.24
N ILE A 163 8.20 7.89 -28.02
CA ILE A 163 8.36 6.88 -29.08
C ILE A 163 7.25 7.00 -30.13
N PHE A 164 6.00 7.19 -29.71
CA PHE A 164 4.88 7.41 -30.63
C PHE A 164 5.05 8.68 -31.46
N SER A 165 5.53 9.77 -30.88
CA SER A 165 5.83 11.00 -31.63
C SER A 165 6.93 10.77 -32.66
N ALA A 166 8.01 10.08 -32.28
CA ALA A 166 9.08 9.71 -33.22
C ALA A 166 8.57 8.82 -34.36
N LEU A 167 7.70 7.85 -34.05
CA LEU A 167 7.02 7.01 -35.04
C LEU A 167 6.20 7.85 -36.03
N ILE A 168 5.37 8.76 -35.53
CA ILE A 168 4.50 9.61 -36.36
C ILE A 168 5.33 10.52 -37.26
N PHE A 169 6.35 11.18 -36.72
CA PHE A 169 7.22 12.05 -37.51
C PHE A 169 8.04 11.28 -38.55
N GLY A 170 8.59 10.12 -38.17
CA GLY A 170 9.30 9.25 -39.09
C GLY A 170 8.40 8.72 -40.20
N LEU A 171 7.18 8.30 -39.86
CA LEU A 171 6.20 7.80 -40.82
C LEU A 171 5.74 8.91 -41.78
N PHE A 172 5.29 10.06 -41.27
CA PHE A 172 4.86 11.16 -42.13
C PHE A 172 5.99 11.76 -42.96
N GLY A 173 7.19 11.92 -42.40
CA GLY A 173 8.36 12.36 -43.16
C GLY A 173 8.78 11.35 -44.23
N GLY A 174 8.72 10.06 -43.89
CA GLY A 174 8.95 8.96 -44.83
C GLY A 174 7.93 8.91 -45.96
N PHE A 175 6.64 9.07 -45.64
CA PHE A 175 5.56 9.12 -46.63
C PHE A 175 5.69 10.32 -47.58
N ASP A 176 6.10 11.48 -47.07
CA ASP A 176 6.29 12.67 -47.90
C ASP A 176 7.45 12.51 -48.87
N ALA A 177 8.59 12.00 -48.40
CA ALA A 177 9.73 11.66 -49.25
C ALA A 177 9.39 10.53 -50.24
N PHE A 178 8.61 9.53 -49.84
CA PHE A 178 8.10 8.50 -50.75
C PHE A 178 7.20 9.09 -51.85
N LYS A 179 6.32 10.03 -51.49
CA LYS A 179 5.44 10.74 -52.42
C LYS A 179 6.26 11.54 -53.43
N GLU A 180 7.33 12.21 -53.01
CA GLU A 180 8.24 12.94 -53.90
C GLU A 180 8.95 12.02 -54.89
N ILE A 181 9.41 10.84 -54.45
CA ILE A 181 10.01 9.83 -55.34
C ILE A 181 9.00 9.38 -56.39
N PHE A 182 7.74 9.17 -55.98
CA PHE A 182 6.68 8.71 -56.87
C PHE A 182 6.23 9.78 -57.88
N THR A 183 6.12 11.05 -57.48
CA THR A 183 5.76 12.14 -58.39
C THR A 183 6.85 12.40 -59.43
N ASN A 184 8.12 12.19 -59.07
CA ASN A 184 9.27 12.34 -59.96
C ASN A 184 9.56 11.11 -60.83
N VAL A 185 8.82 9.99 -60.67
CA VAL A 185 9.05 8.75 -61.45
C VAL A 185 8.88 8.94 -62.96
N LYS A 186 8.08 9.94 -63.39
CA LYS A 186 7.91 10.26 -64.82
C LYS A 186 9.12 10.96 -65.43
N LYS A 187 9.99 11.55 -64.61
CA LYS A 187 11.18 12.31 -65.04
C LYS A 187 12.48 11.57 -64.74
N ALA A 188 12.50 10.72 -63.72
CA ALA A 188 13.67 9.95 -63.32
C ALA A 188 13.70 8.55 -63.99
N PRO A 189 14.90 8.01 -64.28
CA PRO A 189 15.00 6.63 -64.75
C PRO A 189 14.47 5.66 -63.69
N LEU A 190 13.65 4.68 -64.12
CA LEU A 190 12.97 3.71 -63.27
C LEU A 190 13.92 3.03 -62.26
N SER A 191 15.14 2.74 -62.68
CA SER A 191 16.18 2.15 -61.83
C SER A 191 16.54 3.02 -60.62
N SER A 192 16.64 4.34 -60.79
CA SER A 192 16.98 5.25 -59.70
C SER A 192 15.82 5.43 -58.72
N THR A 193 14.58 5.42 -59.22
CA THR A 193 13.37 5.41 -58.37
C THR A 193 13.27 4.12 -57.56
N LEU A 194 13.52 2.95 -58.17
CA LEU A 194 13.53 1.66 -57.47
C LEU A 194 14.57 1.62 -56.35
N ILE A 195 15.78 2.12 -56.61
CA ILE A 195 16.87 2.18 -55.62
C ILE A 195 16.51 3.15 -54.49
N ALA A 196 16.12 4.39 -54.80
CA ALA A 196 15.79 5.39 -53.79
C ALA A 196 14.58 4.97 -52.94
N GLY A 197 13.53 4.44 -53.56
CA GLY A 197 12.32 3.99 -52.87
C GLY A 197 12.56 2.78 -51.97
N SER A 198 13.37 1.81 -52.41
CA SER A 198 13.69 0.64 -51.59
C SER A 198 14.57 0.98 -50.39
N ILE A 199 15.57 1.86 -50.53
CA ILE A 199 16.37 2.37 -49.40
C ILE A 199 15.47 3.09 -48.39
N LEU A 200 14.58 3.97 -48.87
CA LEU A 200 13.68 4.72 -48.01
C LEU A 200 12.73 3.79 -47.23
N MET A 201 12.09 2.84 -47.92
CA MET A 201 11.15 1.91 -47.27
C MET A 201 11.86 0.94 -46.31
N MET A 202 13.08 0.52 -46.63
CA MET A 202 13.91 -0.27 -45.73
C MET A 202 14.32 0.52 -44.48
N GLY A 203 14.66 1.79 -44.63
CA GLY A 203 14.91 2.70 -43.51
C GLY A 203 13.69 2.87 -42.61
N LEU A 204 12.51 3.09 -43.20
CA LEU A 204 11.25 3.17 -42.43
C LEU A 204 10.91 1.86 -41.72
N LEU A 205 11.11 0.71 -42.37
CA LEU A 205 10.90 -0.60 -41.78
C LEU A 205 11.78 -0.81 -40.54
N VAL A 206 13.08 -0.49 -40.64
CA VAL A 206 14.03 -0.59 -39.52
C VAL A 206 13.64 0.37 -38.39
N LEU A 207 13.28 1.61 -38.72
CA LEU A 207 12.85 2.60 -37.73
C LEU A 207 11.61 2.11 -36.96
N ILE A 208 10.57 1.66 -37.67
CA ILE A 208 9.35 1.13 -37.05
C ILE A 208 9.67 -0.09 -36.18
N PHE A 209 10.51 -1.00 -36.67
CA PHE A 209 10.91 -2.20 -35.92
C PHE A 209 11.62 -1.84 -34.60
N LEU A 210 12.58 -0.91 -34.64
CA LEU A 210 13.28 -0.43 -33.45
C LEU A 210 12.33 0.22 -32.45
N LEU A 211 11.38 1.02 -32.92
CA LEU A 211 10.43 1.72 -32.06
C LEU A 211 9.41 0.76 -31.42
N ILE A 212 8.88 -0.21 -32.18
CA ILE A 212 8.01 -1.27 -31.62
C ILE A 212 8.77 -2.13 -30.60
N GLN A 213 10.02 -2.50 -30.91
CA GLN A 213 10.85 -3.25 -29.96
C GLN A 213 11.17 -2.44 -28.70
N SER A 214 11.38 -1.13 -28.84
CA SER A 214 11.57 -0.21 -27.70
C SER A 214 10.32 -0.14 -26.83
N ILE A 215 9.12 -0.04 -27.43
CA ILE A 215 7.83 -0.11 -26.70
C ILE A 215 7.71 -1.44 -25.94
N GLY A 216 8.12 -2.56 -26.56
CA GLY A 216 8.07 -3.87 -25.94
C GLY A 216 8.93 -3.95 -24.68
N VAL A 217 10.17 -3.43 -24.76
CA VAL A 217 11.09 -3.35 -23.62
C VAL A 217 10.50 -2.49 -22.50
N LEU A 218 9.95 -1.31 -22.82
CA LEU A 218 9.32 -0.40 -21.85
C LEU A 218 8.04 -0.96 -21.23
N SER A 219 7.26 -1.73 -21.99
CA SER A 219 6.01 -2.36 -21.53
C SER A 219 6.24 -3.70 -20.82
N GLY A 220 7.50 -4.14 -20.69
CA GLY A 220 7.84 -5.45 -20.14
C GLY A 220 7.32 -6.64 -20.97
N LYS A 221 6.97 -6.42 -22.24
CA LYS A 221 6.42 -7.43 -23.15
C LYS A 221 7.37 -7.69 -24.31
N THR A 222 7.65 -8.96 -24.59
CA THR A 222 8.48 -9.35 -25.73
C THR A 222 7.60 -9.68 -26.94
N TYR A 223 7.76 -8.95 -28.04
CA TYR A 223 7.07 -9.24 -29.31
C TYR A 223 7.80 -10.32 -30.11
N LEU A 224 7.86 -11.53 -29.56
CA LEU A 224 8.50 -12.69 -30.16
C LEU A 224 7.45 -13.56 -30.86
N ALA A 225 7.61 -13.79 -32.16
CA ALA A 225 6.71 -14.68 -32.91
C ALA A 225 6.90 -16.17 -32.56
N CYS A 226 8.03 -16.54 -31.95
CA CYS A 226 8.36 -17.91 -31.56
C CYS A 226 7.72 -18.38 -30.23
N GLY A 227 6.83 -17.58 -29.63
CA GLY A 227 6.09 -17.95 -28.41
C GLY A 227 6.91 -17.98 -27.11
N CYS A 228 8.19 -17.63 -27.15
CA CYS A 228 9.04 -17.59 -25.95
C CYS A 228 8.68 -16.40 -25.05
N SER A 229 8.72 -16.60 -23.73
CA SER A 229 8.43 -15.59 -22.71
C SER A 229 9.55 -14.56 -22.50
N ASN A 230 10.79 -14.88 -22.90
CA ASN A 230 11.95 -14.05 -22.68
C ASN A 230 12.90 -14.04 -23.89
N THR A 231 13.38 -12.85 -24.28
CA THR A 231 14.35 -12.66 -25.38
C THR A 231 15.74 -13.21 -25.07
N LYS A 232 16.15 -13.25 -23.79
CA LYS A 232 17.48 -13.67 -23.35
C LYS A 232 17.66 -15.20 -23.34
N GLU A 233 16.59 -15.93 -23.07
CA GLU A 233 16.60 -17.40 -22.96
C GLU A 233 16.09 -18.09 -24.23
N CYS A 234 15.61 -17.32 -25.20
CA CYS A 234 15.18 -17.85 -26.49
C CYS A 234 16.41 -18.34 -27.29
N THR A 235 16.36 -19.60 -27.73
CA THR A 235 17.41 -20.24 -28.57
C THR A 235 17.07 -20.20 -30.06
N HIS A 236 15.88 -19.73 -30.43
CA HIS A 236 15.45 -19.63 -31.83
C HIS A 236 16.27 -18.61 -32.62
N SER A 237 16.41 -18.83 -33.93
CA SER A 237 17.12 -17.91 -34.83
C SER A 237 16.40 -16.56 -34.91
N PHE A 238 17.13 -15.49 -35.24
CA PHE A 238 16.56 -14.15 -35.40
C PHE A 238 15.40 -14.10 -36.41
N VAL A 239 15.47 -14.96 -37.43
CA VAL A 239 14.43 -15.17 -38.44
C VAL A 239 13.12 -15.66 -37.82
N ASP A 240 13.20 -16.61 -36.89
CA ASP A 240 12.02 -17.22 -36.27
C ASP A 240 11.43 -16.31 -35.19
N ARG A 241 12.27 -15.45 -34.60
CA ARG A 241 11.83 -14.41 -33.65
C ARG A 241 11.04 -13.31 -34.35
N TYR A 242 11.49 -12.88 -35.52
CA TYR A 242 10.94 -11.74 -36.26
C TYR A 242 10.66 -12.06 -37.75
N PRO A 243 9.79 -13.03 -38.05
CA PRO A 243 9.56 -13.52 -39.40
C PRO A 243 9.00 -12.43 -40.33
N LEU A 244 8.11 -11.56 -39.82
CA LEU A 244 7.51 -10.47 -40.62
C LEU A 244 8.52 -9.37 -40.98
N PHE A 245 9.41 -9.02 -40.05
CA PHE A 245 10.45 -8.03 -40.29
C PHE A 245 11.47 -8.53 -41.31
N ILE A 246 11.97 -9.75 -41.14
CA ILE A 246 12.94 -10.35 -42.06
C ILE A 246 12.34 -10.55 -43.46
N THR A 247 11.10 -11.06 -43.57
CA THR A 247 10.45 -11.23 -44.87
C THR A 247 10.25 -9.90 -45.59
N SER A 248 9.90 -8.84 -44.86
CA SER A 248 9.74 -7.50 -45.45
C SER A 248 11.09 -6.89 -45.86
N LEU A 249 12.15 -7.10 -45.08
CA LEU A 249 13.52 -6.71 -45.41
C LEU A 249 14.00 -7.44 -46.68
N ASP A 250 13.73 -8.74 -46.79
CA ASP A 250 14.08 -9.53 -47.96
C ASP A 250 13.34 -9.02 -49.22
N ILE A 251 12.04 -8.69 -49.11
CA ILE A 251 11.25 -8.14 -50.23
C ILE A 251 11.84 -6.82 -50.73
N PHE A 252 12.09 -5.86 -49.83
CA PHE A 252 12.67 -4.56 -50.22
C PHE A 252 14.12 -4.71 -50.71
N GLY A 253 14.89 -5.65 -50.15
CA GLY A 253 16.22 -6.01 -50.62
C GLY A 253 16.22 -6.55 -52.05
N LEU A 254 15.24 -7.37 -52.44
CA LEU A 254 15.08 -7.82 -53.82
C LEU A 254 14.72 -6.68 -54.77
N ILE A 255 13.83 -5.77 -54.35
CA ILE A 255 13.48 -4.59 -55.14
C ILE A 255 14.72 -3.72 -55.35
N PHE A 256 15.53 -3.51 -54.31
CA PHE A 256 16.80 -2.79 -54.39
C PHE A 256 17.78 -3.45 -55.38
N LEU A 257 18.03 -4.76 -55.24
CA LEU A 257 18.91 -5.52 -56.12
C LEU A 257 18.43 -5.47 -57.58
N SER A 258 17.12 -5.58 -57.81
CA SER A 258 16.54 -5.45 -59.15
C SER A 258 16.76 -4.05 -59.74
N GLY A 259 16.61 -3.00 -58.93
CA GLY A 259 16.88 -1.62 -59.34
C GLY A 259 18.35 -1.40 -59.72
N VAL A 260 19.28 -1.91 -58.92
CA VAL A 260 20.73 -1.87 -59.19
C VAL A 260 21.06 -2.61 -60.48
N LEU A 261 20.46 -3.78 -60.71
CA LEU A 261 20.68 -4.57 -61.90
C LEU A 261 20.21 -3.87 -63.17
N VAL A 262 19.04 -3.23 -63.13
CA VAL A 262 18.52 -2.40 -64.23
C VAL A 262 19.43 -1.18 -64.46
N HIS A 263 19.90 -0.53 -63.39
CA HIS A 263 20.80 0.63 -63.50
C HIS A 263 22.13 0.27 -64.18
N LEU A 264 22.77 -0.82 -63.75
CA LEU A 264 24.03 -1.32 -64.33
C LEU A 264 23.84 -1.77 -65.79
N SER A 265 22.69 -2.39 -66.09
CA SER A 265 22.34 -2.77 -67.47
C SER A 265 22.20 -1.55 -68.39
N ASN A 266 21.69 -0.43 -67.86
CA ASN A 266 21.46 0.79 -68.63
C ASN A 266 22.76 1.56 -68.92
N ILE A 267 23.70 1.63 -67.95
CA ILE A 267 24.98 2.36 -68.09
C ILE A 267 25.91 1.71 -69.13
N HIS A 268 25.98 0.38 -69.19
CA HIS A 268 26.99 -0.30 -69.99
C HIS A 268 26.54 -0.73 -71.40
N GLY A 269 25.31 -0.42 -71.83
CA GLY A 269 24.73 -1.02 -73.05
C GLY A 269 24.82 -2.56 -73.03
N PHE A 270 24.89 -3.12 -71.82
CA PHE A 270 25.47 -4.43 -71.53
C PHE A 270 24.58 -5.58 -72.02
N TRP A 271 23.29 -5.30 -72.13
CA TRP A 271 22.24 -6.27 -72.45
C TRP A 271 22.51 -7.01 -73.77
N PHE A 272 23.13 -6.36 -74.75
CA PHE A 272 23.39 -6.95 -76.07
C PHE A 272 24.79 -7.56 -76.24
N LYS A 273 25.78 -7.21 -75.41
CA LYS A 273 27.16 -7.70 -75.60
C LYS A 273 27.50 -8.97 -74.83
N ASN A 274 26.77 -9.30 -73.76
CA ASN A 274 27.12 -10.42 -72.90
C ASN A 274 25.89 -11.25 -72.44
N LEU A 275 25.28 -11.96 -73.40
CA LEU A 275 24.08 -12.80 -73.21
C LEU A 275 24.20 -13.82 -72.06
N LYS A 276 25.43 -14.30 -71.78
CA LYS A 276 25.68 -15.26 -70.68
C LYS A 276 25.46 -14.63 -69.30
N PHE A 277 25.96 -13.41 -69.05
CA PHE A 277 25.80 -12.74 -67.76
C PHE A 277 24.34 -12.38 -67.48
N ASN A 278 23.60 -11.93 -68.50
CA ASN A 278 22.17 -11.63 -68.38
C ASN A 278 21.36 -12.86 -67.95
N ARG A 279 21.68 -14.04 -68.53
CA ARG A 279 21.04 -15.30 -68.16
C ARG A 279 21.33 -15.71 -66.72
N TYR A 280 22.57 -15.55 -66.24
CA TYR A 280 22.92 -15.83 -64.84
C TYR A 280 22.25 -14.86 -63.86
N ALA A 281 22.24 -13.56 -64.16
CA ALA A 281 21.55 -12.53 -63.38
C ALA A 281 20.05 -12.81 -63.22
N SER A 282 19.38 -13.17 -64.32
CA SER A 282 17.96 -13.54 -64.31
C SER A 282 17.68 -14.79 -63.46
N TYR A 283 18.54 -15.83 -63.55
CA TYR A 283 18.40 -17.03 -62.72
C TYR A 283 18.61 -16.75 -61.23
N ILE A 284 19.50 -15.82 -60.86
CA ILE A 284 19.72 -15.43 -59.46
C ILE A 284 18.47 -14.75 -58.90
N VAL A 285 17.88 -13.81 -59.63
CA VAL A 285 16.64 -13.12 -59.20
C VAL A 285 15.48 -14.10 -59.10
N PHE A 286 15.31 -14.98 -60.10
CA PHE A 286 14.26 -16.00 -60.09
C PHE A 286 14.42 -17.00 -58.93
N GLY A 287 15.65 -17.44 -58.66
CA GLY A 287 15.97 -18.29 -57.52
C GLY A 287 15.66 -17.61 -56.18
N ALA A 288 15.97 -16.32 -56.04
CA ALA A 288 15.66 -15.56 -54.85
C ALA A 288 14.14 -15.41 -54.61
N ILE A 289 13.36 -15.19 -55.68
CA ILE A 289 11.89 -15.15 -55.61
C ILE A 289 11.32 -16.49 -55.14
N LEU A 290 11.80 -17.61 -55.69
CA LEU A 290 11.37 -18.96 -55.27
C LEU A 290 11.70 -19.24 -53.80
N LEU A 291 12.86 -18.79 -53.32
CA LEU A 291 13.22 -18.90 -51.90
C LEU A 291 12.27 -18.09 -51.00
N LEU A 292 11.87 -16.89 -51.41
CA LEU A 292 10.89 -16.09 -50.65
C LEU A 292 9.52 -16.76 -50.60
N ILE A 293 9.02 -17.27 -51.73
CA ILE A 293 7.74 -17.98 -51.77
C ILE A 293 7.79 -19.21 -50.85
N GLY A 294 8.91 -19.95 -50.87
CA GLY A 294 9.14 -21.08 -49.96
C GLY A 294 9.09 -20.67 -48.48
N ARG A 295 9.77 -19.58 -48.09
CA ARG A 295 9.75 -19.07 -46.71
C ARG A 295 8.37 -18.58 -46.27
N ILE A 296 7.66 -17.83 -47.13
CA ILE A 296 6.28 -17.38 -46.85
C ILE A 296 5.37 -18.59 -46.65
N GLY A 297 5.51 -19.63 -47.48
CA GLY A 297 4.76 -20.89 -47.34
C GLY A 297 5.00 -21.62 -46.01
N VAL A 298 6.24 -21.63 -45.51
CA VAL A 298 6.59 -22.22 -44.20
C VAL A 298 5.92 -21.44 -43.06
N ILE A 299 5.96 -20.11 -43.10
CA ILE A 299 5.35 -19.24 -42.08
C ILE A 299 3.83 -19.45 -42.03
N PHE A 300 3.15 -19.48 -43.18
CA PHE A 300 1.70 -19.75 -43.24
C PHE A 300 1.33 -21.16 -42.77
N LYS A 301 2.17 -22.16 -43.05
CA LYS A 301 1.94 -23.55 -42.60
C LYS A 301 2.13 -23.69 -41.09
N ALA A 302 3.10 -22.99 -40.50
CA ALA A 302 3.31 -22.95 -39.06
C ALA A 302 2.09 -22.33 -38.34
N LYS A 303 1.59 -21.18 -38.84
CA LYS A 303 0.42 -20.51 -38.28
C LYS A 303 -0.86 -21.36 -38.34
N LYS A 304 -1.07 -22.10 -39.44
CA LYS A 304 -2.21 -23.02 -39.60
C LYS A 304 -2.12 -24.26 -38.70
N LYS A 305 -0.93 -24.62 -38.22
CA LYS A 305 -0.74 -25.72 -37.27
C LYS A 305 -1.12 -25.30 -35.85
N GLU A 306 -0.70 -24.11 -35.42
CA GLU A 306 -1.09 -23.53 -34.12
C GLU A 306 -2.61 -23.31 -34.00
N GLU A 307 -3.28 -22.94 -35.10
CA GLU A 307 -4.74 -22.74 -35.13
C GLU A 307 -5.53 -24.06 -35.03
N LYS A 308 -4.90 -25.20 -35.36
CA LYS A 308 -5.52 -26.55 -35.25
C LYS A 308 -5.29 -27.24 -33.91
N GLU A 309 -4.24 -26.86 -33.17
CA GLU A 309 -3.95 -27.42 -31.84
C GLU A 309 -4.70 -26.69 -30.71
N ASN A 310 -5.35 -25.56 -31.00
CA ASN A 310 -6.15 -24.76 -30.06
C ASN A 310 -7.69 -24.89 -30.26
N ILE A 311 -8.16 -25.92 -30.99
CA ILE A 311 -9.58 -26.29 -31.14
C ILE A 311 -9.82 -27.66 -30.51
#